data_AF-A0A392TNJ3-F1
#
_entry.id   AF-A0A392TNJ3-F1
#
_cell.length_a   1.000
_cell.length_b   1.000
_cell.length_c   1.000
_cell.angle_alpha   90.00
_cell.angle_beta   90.00
_cell.angle_gamma   90.00
#
_symmetry.space_group_name_H-M   'P 1'
#
loop_
_entity.id
_entity.type
_entity.pdbx_description
1 polymer ?
#
loop_
_entity_poly.entity_id
_entity_poly.type
_entity_poly.pdbx_seq_one_letter_code
_entity_poly.pdbx_strand_id
1 'polypeptide(L)' 'MKPEEISGMGASKFEAEMAVLKRASHSNLVLLLGYCLDGDEMLIVYENMGEGTLSRYLFYWKDNGLEPLMWNRRLSIALD' A
#
# COMPACT_ATOMS: atom_id res chain seq x y z
N MET A 1 -3.71 -25.97 -11.17
CA MET A 1 -3.96 -25.90 -9.72
C MET A 1 -5.03 -24.84 -9.55
N LYS A 2 -6.26 -25.25 -9.19
CA LYS A 2 -7.40 -24.33 -9.10
C LYS A 2 -7.28 -23.58 -7.77
N PRO A 3 -7.46 -22.25 -7.72
CA PRO A 3 -7.58 -21.58 -6.44
C PRO A 3 -8.93 -22.03 -5.85
N GLU A 4 -8.86 -22.74 -4.74
CA GLU A 4 -10.02 -23.02 -3.90
C GLU A 4 -10.57 -21.68 -3.39
N GLU A 5 -11.89 -21.53 -3.44
CA GLU A 5 -12.58 -20.26 -3.18
C GLU A 5 -12.32 -19.79 -1.75
N ILE A 6 -11.51 -18.74 -1.61
CA ILE A 6 -11.22 -18.12 -0.32
C ILE A 6 -12.44 -17.25 0.06
N SER A 7 -13.34 -17.80 0.87
CA SER A 7 -14.55 -17.10 1.31
C SER A 7 -14.24 -16.10 2.43
N GLY A 8 -14.09 -14.81 2.11
CA GLY A 8 -13.99 -13.78 3.14
C GLY A 8 -13.64 -12.36 2.65
N MET A 9 -13.87 -11.38 3.53
CA MET A 9 -13.52 -9.96 3.35
C MET A 9 -12.01 -9.73 3.18
N GLY A 10 -11.18 -10.69 3.61
CA GLY A 10 -9.73 -10.67 3.43
C GLY A 10 -9.31 -10.98 1.99
N ALA A 11 -9.95 -11.97 1.35
CA ALA A 11 -9.68 -12.34 -0.03
C ALA A 11 -10.00 -11.21 -1.00
N SER A 12 -11.14 -10.53 -0.79
CA SER A 12 -11.53 -9.41 -1.64
C SER A 12 -10.57 -8.21 -1.53
N LYS A 13 -10.02 -7.93 -0.34
CA LYS A 13 -8.98 -6.90 -0.16
C LYS A 13 -7.68 -7.29 -0.87
N PHE A 14 -7.25 -8.53 -0.70
CA PHE A 14 -6.04 -9.04 -1.35
C PHE A 14 -6.15 -8.97 -2.88
N GLU A 15 -7.27 -9.42 -3.44
CA GLU A 15 -7.52 -9.35 -4.88
C GLU A 15 -7.56 -7.90 -5.39
N ALA A 16 -8.22 -6.99 -4.66
CA ALA A 16 -8.26 -5.58 -5.00
C ALA A 16 -6.85 -4.96 -5.02
N GLU A 17 -6.04 -5.25 -4.01
CA GLU A 17 -4.68 -4.73 -3.88
C GLU A 17 -3.77 -5.29 -4.98
N MET A 18 -3.81 -6.61 -5.24
CA MET A 18 -3.13 -7.21 -6.40
C MET A 18 -3.56 -6.57 -7.71
N ALA A 19 -4.85 -6.30 -7.90
CA ALA A 19 -5.37 -5.78 -9.16
C ALA A 19 -4.90 -4.34 -9.41
N VAL A 20 -4.73 -3.53 -8.37
CA VAL A 20 -4.12 -2.20 -8.48
C VAL A 20 -2.62 -2.33 -8.77
N LEU A 21 -1.90 -3.11 -7.96
CA LEU A 21 -0.44 -3.21 -8.04
C LEU A 21 0.07 -3.91 -9.31
N LYS A 22 -0.70 -4.86 -9.89
CA LYS A 22 -0.36 -5.51 -11.16
C LYS A 22 -0.53 -4.60 -12.37
N ARG A 23 -1.48 -3.67 -12.33
CA ARG A 23 -1.83 -2.81 -13.47
C ARG A 23 -1.08 -1.49 -13.47
N ALA A 24 -0.57 -1.08 -12.30
CA ALA A 24 0.01 0.22 -12.14
C ALA A 24 1.53 0.11 -12.04
N SER A 25 2.22 0.56 -13.10
CA SER A 25 3.65 0.82 -13.08
C SER A 25 3.83 2.34 -13.19
N HIS A 26 3.92 2.99 -12.03
CA HIS A 26 4.10 4.44 -11.92
C HIS A 26 5.12 4.73 -10.82
N SER A 27 5.92 5.79 -10.99
CA SER A 27 6.95 6.19 -10.04
C SER A 27 6.42 6.51 -8.63
N ASN A 28 5.13 6.80 -8.50
CA ASN A 28 4.47 7.12 -7.22
C ASN A 28 3.64 5.95 -6.66
N LEU A 29 3.77 4.76 -7.24
CA LEU A 29 3.14 3.54 -6.75
C LEU A 29 4.20 2.51 -6.38
N VAL A 30 4.00 1.82 -5.25
CA VAL A 30 4.93 0.78 -4.81
C VAL A 30 5.02 -0.33 -5.85
N LEU A 31 6.26 -0.73 -6.13
CA LEU A 31 6.51 -1.85 -7.00
C LEU A 31 6.13 -3.15 -6.29
N LEU A 32 5.22 -3.92 -6.90
CA LEU A 32 4.94 -5.28 -6.49
C LEU A 32 6.13 -6.18 -6.87
N LEU A 33 6.73 -6.82 -5.87
CA LEU A 33 7.83 -7.77 -6.05
C LEU A 33 7.31 -9.20 -6.19
N GLY A 34 6.19 -9.52 -5.53
CA GLY A 34 5.57 -10.83 -5.61
C GLY A 34 4.39 -11.01 -4.66
N TYR A 35 3.86 -12.22 -4.60
CA TYR A 35 2.79 -12.59 -3.67
C TYR A 35 2.94 -14.07 -3.29
N CYS A 36 2.41 -14.44 -2.12
CA CYS A 36 2.33 -15.82 -1.66
C CYS A 36 0.87 -16.19 -1.41
N LEU A 37 0.49 -17.39 -1.84
CA LEU A 37 -0.80 -18.02 -1.55
C LEU A 37 -0.49 -19.42 -1.03
N ASP A 38 -0.69 -19.65 0.27
CA ASP A 38 -0.47 -20.96 0.89
C ASP A 38 -1.63 -21.27 1.85
N GLY A 39 -2.53 -22.16 1.43
CA GLY A 39 -3.80 -22.39 2.13
C GLY A 39 -4.63 -21.11 2.26
N ASP A 40 -4.94 -20.74 3.50
CA ASP A 40 -5.67 -19.51 3.85
C ASP A 40 -4.77 -18.28 4.02
N GLU A 41 -3.45 -18.44 3.92
CA GLU A 41 -2.48 -17.36 4.06
C GLU A 41 -2.26 -16.64 2.72
N MET A 42 -2.42 -15.32 2.75
CA MET A 42 -2.26 -14.45 1.59
C MET A 42 -1.29 -13.32 1.93
N LEU A 43 -0.14 -13.30 1.25
CA LEU A 43 0.90 -12.30 1.47
C LEU A 43 1.19 -11.53 0.18
N ILE A 44 1.40 -10.23 0.31
CA ILE A 44 1.84 -9.35 -0.78
C ILE A 44 3.24 -8.85 -0.43
N VAL A 45 4.16 -8.98 -1.38
CA VAL A 45 5.55 -8.52 -1.24
C VAL A 45 5.76 -7.35 -2.18
N TYR A 46 6.09 -6.18 -1.62
CA TYR A 46 6.32 -4.95 -2.38
C TYR A 46 7.58 -4.22 -1.86
N GLU A 47 8.04 -3.23 -2.62
CA GLU A 47 9.18 -2.41 -2.24
C GLU A 47 8.96 -1.68 -0.90
N ASN A 48 9.95 -1.73 -0.02
CA ASN A 48 9.80 -1.15 1.32
C ASN A 48 9.69 0.38 1.29
N MET A 49 8.57 0.92 1.78
CA MET A 49 8.39 2.34 2.05
C MET A 49 8.88 2.69 3.46
N GLY A 50 10.18 2.89 3.62
CA GLY A 50 10.82 3.11 4.92
C GLY A 50 10.28 4.28 5.76
N GLU A 51 9.74 5.30 5.09
CA GLU A 51 9.19 6.49 5.76
C GLU A 51 7.76 6.27 6.31
N GLY A 52 7.14 5.13 6.04
CA GLY A 52 5.79 4.80 6.44
C GLY A 52 4.72 5.56 5.65
N THR A 53 3.51 5.62 6.21
CA THR A 53 2.34 6.14 5.49
C THR A 53 2.28 7.67 5.48
N LEU A 54 1.74 8.24 4.40
CA LEU A 54 1.48 9.68 4.32
C LEU A 54 0.54 10.18 5.45
N SER A 55 -0.38 9.34 5.91
CA SER A 55 -1.28 9.66 7.04
C SER A 55 -0.52 9.99 8.33
N ARG A 56 0.65 9.37 8.55
CA ARG A 56 1.55 9.67 9.67
C ARG A 56 1.97 11.14 9.66
N TYR A 57 2.29 11.67 8.48
CA TYR A 57 2.75 13.04 8.30
C TYR A 57 1.60 14.06 8.18
N LEU A 58 0.43 13.64 7.67
CA LEU A 58 -0.73 14.53 7.49
C LEU A 58 -1.59 14.70 8.74
N PHE A 59 -1.86 13.60 9.45
CA PHE A 59 -2.88 13.55 10.51
C PHE A 59 -2.28 13.20 11.87
N TYR A 60 -1.29 12.32 11.92
CA TYR A 60 -0.73 11.79 13.17
C TYR A 60 0.66 12.35 13.50
N TRP A 61 1.04 13.49 12.93
CA TRP A 61 2.40 14.03 13.05
C TRP A 61 2.77 14.36 14.50
N LYS A 62 1.81 14.89 15.28
CA LYS A 62 2.00 15.21 16.71
C LYS A 62 2.32 13.96 17.53
N ASP A 63 1.52 12.91 17.35
CA ASP A 63 1.65 11.65 18.08
C ASP A 63 2.96 10.93 17.75
N ASN A 64 3.54 11.24 16.58
CA ASN A 64 4.78 10.68 16.08
C ASN A 64 6.01 11.57 16.34
N GLY A 65 5.85 12.70 17.05
CA GLY A 65 6.94 13.64 17.31
C GLY A 65 7.52 14.30 16.05
N LEU A 66 6.73 14.36 14.97
CA LEU A 66 7.11 14.96 13.70
C LEU A 66 6.66 16.42 13.62
N GLU A 67 7.15 17.14 12.62
CA GLU A 67 6.60 18.44 12.24
C GLU A 67 5.49 18.29 11.18
N PRO A 68 4.49 19.18 11.14
CA PRO A 68 3.47 19.15 10.12
C PRO A 68 4.08 19.45 8.74
N LEU A 69 3.67 18.69 7.72
CA LEU A 69 4.05 18.99 6.34
C LEU A 69 3.61 20.40 5.95
N MET A 70 4.56 21.21 5.46
CA MET A 70 4.30 22.52 4.90
C MET A 70 3.37 22.43 3.68
N TRP A 71 2.60 23.50 3.43
CA TRP A 71 1.57 23.51 2.38
C TRP A 71 2.14 23.27 0.97
N ASN A 72 3.28 23.87 0.64
CA ASN A 72 3.97 23.63 -0.63
C ASN A 72 4.33 22.16 -0.83
N ARG A 73 4.77 21.45 0.23
CA ARG A 73 5.09 20.03 0.15
C ARG A 73 3.84 19.17 -0.05
N ARG A 74 2.73 19.54 0.61
CA ARG A 74 1.42 18.88 0.40
C ARG A 74 0.93 19.04 -1.04
N LEU A 75 1.11 20.23 -1.62
CA LEU A 75 0.76 20.49 -3.03
C LEU A 75 1.62 19.64 -3.98
N SER A 76 2.93 19.53 -3.76
CA SER A 76 3.79 18.64 -4.57
C SER A 76 3.29 17.19 -4.52
N ILE A 77 3.03 16.65 -3.32
CA ILE A 77 2.54 15.28 -3.14
C ILE A 77 1.18 15.05 -3.82
N ALA A 78 0.32 16.06 -3.90
CA ALA A 78 -1.00 15.94 -4.52
C ALA A 78 -0.98 16.05 -6.06
N LEU A 79 0.08 16.62 -6.62
CA LEU A 79 0.26 16.82 -8.06
C LEU A 79 1.14 15.74 -8.70
N ASP A 80 2.01 15.12 -7.92
CA ASP A 80 2.78 13.92 -8.27
C ASP A 80 1.86 12.68 -8.37
#